data_AF-A0A3G9K2F1-F1
#
_entry.id   AF-A0A3G9K2F1-F1
#
_cell.length_a   1.000
_cell.length_b   1.000
_cell.length_c   1.000
_cell.angle_alpha   90.00
_cell.angle_beta   90.00
_cell.angle_gamma   90.00
#
_symmetry.space_group_name_H-M   'P 1'
#
loop_
_entity.id
_entity.type
_entity.pdbx_description
1 polymer ?
#
loop_
_entity_poly.entity_id
_entity_poly.type
_entity_poly.pdbx_seq_one_letter_code
_entity_poly.pdbx_strand_id
1 'polypeptide(L)'
;MRFSLFYREAKGWLGLREYQVRDKRSLLRHFILVFCAYTFILWHKLTGGLQRQWANRPLNTFVEALEAFRTAMSFRFFEWLTENRDVFAAYKASLGFVWA
;
A
#
# COMPACT_ATOMS: atom_id res chain seq x y z
N MET A 1 14.40 -14.11 2.37
CA MET A 1 14.10 -13.01 1.41
C MET A 1 15.37 -12.67 0.65
N ARG A 2 15.38 -12.76 -0.69
CA ARG A 2 16.57 -12.44 -1.49
C ARG A 2 16.63 -10.92 -1.69
N PHE A 3 17.65 -10.27 -1.12
CA PHE A 3 17.77 -8.80 -1.13
C PHE A 3 17.74 -8.19 -2.54
N SER A 4 18.33 -8.86 -3.54
CA SER A 4 18.33 -8.35 -4.92
C SER A 4 16.92 -8.26 -5.53
N LEU A 5 16.04 -9.24 -5.23
CA LEU A 5 14.65 -9.22 -5.69
C LEU A 5 13.86 -8.12 -5.01
N PHE A 6 14.02 -7.97 -3.69
CA PHE A 6 13.43 -6.88 -2.92
C PHE A 6 13.79 -5.51 -3.52
N TYR A 7 15.07 -5.24 -3.74
CA TYR A 7 15.49 -3.94 -4.28
C TYR A 7 14.91 -3.66 -5.65
N ARG A 8 14.80 -4.67 -6.53
CA ARG A 8 14.21 -4.51 -7.85
C ARG A 8 12.71 -4.19 -7.76
N GLU A 9 11.97 -4.95 -6.97
CA GLU A 9 10.52 -4.81 -6.85
C GLU A 9 10.12 -3.57 -6.04
N ALA A 10 10.84 -3.25 -4.96
CA ALA A 10 10.62 -2.05 -4.17
C ALA A 10 10.95 -0.76 -4.94
N LYS A 11 12.03 -0.75 -5.73
CA LYS A 11 12.33 0.36 -6.65
C LYS A 11 11.29 0.53 -7.75
N GLY A 12 10.71 -0.57 -8.23
CA GLY A 12 9.73 -0.54 -9.30
C GLY A 12 8.34 -0.13 -8.82
N TRP A 13 7.83 -0.76 -7.76
CA TRP A 13 6.40 -0.78 -7.47
C TRP A 13 5.99 -0.14 -6.12
N LEU A 14 6.95 0.06 -5.20
CA LEU A 14 6.68 0.56 -3.85
C LEU A 14 7.31 1.95 -3.60
N GLY A 15 7.65 2.69 -4.66
CA GLY A 15 8.07 4.09 -4.52
C GLY A 15 9.44 4.30 -3.86
N LEU A 16 10.33 3.29 -3.84
CA LEU A 16 11.70 3.48 -3.31
C LEU A 16 12.50 4.52 -4.13
N ARG A 17 12.11 4.78 -5.39
CA ARG A 17 12.71 5.81 -6.26
C ARG A 17 12.05 7.19 -6.17
N GLU A 18 10.84 7.28 -5.63
CA GLU A 18 10.03 8.52 -5.56
C GLU A 18 10.41 9.39 -4.36
N TYR A 19 11.35 8.90 -3.54
CA TYR A 19 11.83 9.59 -2.36
C TYR A 19 12.67 10.83 -2.73
N GLN A 20 12.14 12.02 -2.43
CA GLN A 20 12.77 13.32 -2.71
C GLN A 20 13.52 13.95 -1.51
N VAL A 21 13.37 13.38 -0.31
CA VAL A 21 13.84 14.02 0.94
C VAL A 21 15.32 13.70 1.20
N ARG A 22 16.19 14.68 1.43
CA ARG A 22 17.64 14.43 1.61
C ARG A 22 18.05 14.09 3.06
N ASP A 23 17.11 14.09 4.00
CA ASP A 23 17.38 13.81 5.41
C ASP A 23 17.54 12.30 5.70
N LYS A 24 18.57 11.94 6.49
CA LYS A 24 18.93 10.55 6.83
C LYS A 24 17.84 9.86 7.65
N ARG A 25 17.20 10.57 8.59
CA ARG A 25 16.17 9.99 9.47
C ARG A 25 14.89 9.73 8.68
N SER A 26 14.51 10.65 7.81
CA SER A 26 13.40 10.43 6.87
C SER A 26 13.66 9.29 5.89
N LEU A 27 14.91 9.10 5.44
CA LEU A 27 15.28 8.00 4.55
C LEU A 27 15.11 6.65 5.24
N LEU A 28 15.55 6.54 6.50
CA LEU A 28 15.38 5.34 7.31
C LEU A 28 13.90 5.00 7.53
N ARG A 29 13.06 6.01 7.84
CA ARG A 29 11.61 5.80 8.00
C ARG A 29 10.96 5.31 6.71
N HIS A 30 11.27 5.95 5.58
CA HIS A 30 10.78 5.52 4.27
C HIS A 30 11.20 4.09 3.95
N PHE A 31 12.47 3.77 4.18
CA PHE A 31 12.99 2.42 3.95
C PHE A 31 12.29 1.37 4.82
N ILE A 32 12.08 1.65 6.11
CA ILE A 32 11.36 0.75 7.02
C ILE A 32 9.93 0.54 6.52
N LEU A 33 9.22 1.61 6.13
CA LEU A 33 7.85 1.52 5.62
C LEU A 33 7.78 0.67 4.34
N VAL A 34 8.67 0.91 3.38
CA VAL A 34 8.73 0.14 2.13
C VAL A 34 9.07 -1.33 2.41
N PHE A 35 10.01 -1.59 3.32
CA PHE A 35 10.37 -2.95 3.71
C PHE A 35 9.22 -3.70 4.41
N CYS A 36 8.53 -3.04 5.34
CA CYS A 36 7.35 -3.57 6.01
C CYS A 36 6.23 -3.86 5.00
N ALA A 37 5.90 -2.92 4.12
CA ALA A 37 4.88 -3.10 3.09
C ALA A 37 5.20 -4.27 2.16
N TYR A 38 6.45 -4.36 1.68
CA TYR A 38 6.89 -5.47 0.83
C TYR A 38 6.76 -6.82 1.54
N THR A 39 7.24 -6.90 2.78
CA THR A 39 7.22 -8.14 3.57
C THR A 39 5.78 -8.57 3.86
N PHE A 40 4.91 -7.62 4.18
CA PHE A 40 3.49 -7.86 4.40
C PHE A 40 2.79 -8.42 3.17
N ILE A 41 2.97 -7.80 2.00
CA ILE A 41 2.38 -8.25 0.74
C ILE A 41 2.92 -9.63 0.36
N LEU A 42 4.22 -9.86 0.50
CA LEU A 42 4.84 -11.15 0.20
C LEU A 42 4.31 -12.25 1.13
N TRP A 43 4.17 -11.96 2.42
CA TRP A 43 3.60 -12.90 3.38
C TRP A 43 2.16 -13.27 3.05
N HIS A 44 1.33 -12.29 2.69
CA HIS A 44 -0.06 -12.52 2.28
C HIS A 44 -0.18 -13.31 0.97
N LYS A 45 0.77 -13.14 0.06
CA LYS A 45 0.88 -13.97 -1.15
C LYS A 45 1.18 -15.43 -0.81
N LEU A 46 2.16 -15.67 0.06
CA LEU A 46 2.59 -17.03 0.44
C LEU A 46 1.54 -17.78 1.28
N THR A 47 0.81 -17.07 2.13
CA THR A 47 -0.26 -17.65 2.97
C THR A 47 -1.60 -17.76 2.23
N GLY A 48 -1.71 -17.16 1.03
CA GLY A 48 -2.95 -17.08 0.27
C GLY A 48 -4.02 -16.17 0.88
N GLY A 49 -3.68 -15.37 1.89
CA GLY A 49 -4.64 -14.50 2.59
C GLY A 49 -5.32 -13.49 1.67
N LEU A 50 -4.57 -12.89 0.73
CA LEU A 50 -5.14 -11.99 -0.28
C LEU A 50 -5.98 -12.74 -1.31
N GLN A 51 -5.54 -13.93 -1.72
CA GLN A 51 -6.26 -14.72 -2.71
C GLN A 51 -7.64 -15.14 -2.21
N ARG A 52 -7.76 -15.62 -0.96
CA ARG A 52 -9.02 -16.12 -0.40
C ARG A 52 -10.17 -15.10 -0.40
N GLN A 53 -9.86 -13.81 -0.34
CA GLN A 53 -10.88 -12.75 -0.21
C GLN A 53 -10.94 -11.80 -1.40
N TRP A 54 -9.82 -11.61 -2.12
CA TRP A 54 -9.67 -10.51 -3.07
C TRP A 54 -9.21 -10.96 -4.47
N ALA A 55 -9.09 -12.26 -4.73
CA ALA A 55 -8.78 -12.76 -6.07
C ALA A 55 -9.35 -14.16 -6.36
N ASN A 56 -10.03 -14.31 -7.49
CA ASN A 56 -10.52 -15.61 -7.97
C ASN A 56 -9.44 -16.45 -8.69
N ARG A 57 -8.22 -15.91 -8.81
CA ARG A 57 -7.08 -16.51 -9.52
C ARG A 57 -5.85 -16.60 -8.59
N PRO A 58 -4.93 -17.55 -8.82
CA PRO A 58 -3.68 -17.60 -8.07
C PRO A 58 -2.84 -16.33 -8.26
N LEU A 59 -2.25 -15.84 -7.18
CA LEU A 59 -1.38 -14.65 -7.16
C LEU A 59 0.09 -15.11 -7.23
N ASN A 60 0.57 -15.38 -8.45
CA ASN A 60 1.86 -16.02 -8.68
C ASN A 60 3.03 -15.03 -8.66
N THR A 61 2.77 -13.75 -8.91
CA THR A 61 3.77 -12.67 -8.92
C THR A 61 3.56 -11.69 -7.78
N PHE A 62 4.60 -10.91 -7.45
CA PHE A 62 4.46 -9.82 -6.48
C PHE A 62 3.50 -8.74 -6.98
N VAL A 63 3.50 -8.45 -8.28
CA VAL A 63 2.63 -7.43 -8.89
C VAL A 63 1.16 -7.80 -8.74
N GLU A 64 0.79 -9.04 -9.02
CA GLU A 64 -0.58 -9.53 -8.82
C GLU A 64 -1.00 -9.44 -7.34
N ALA A 65 -0.10 -9.77 -6.41
CA ALA A 65 -0.38 -9.63 -4.99
C ALA A 65 -0.54 -8.16 -4.56
N LEU A 66 0.27 -7.25 -5.12
CA LEU A 66 0.16 -5.81 -4.90
C LEU A 66 -1.16 -5.25 -5.47
N GLU A 67 -1.58 -5.70 -6.65
CA GLU A 67 -2.87 -5.34 -7.25
C GLU A 67 -4.04 -5.80 -6.37
N ALA A 68 -4.03 -7.07 -5.95
CA ALA A 68 -5.05 -7.60 -5.03
C ALA A 68 -5.09 -6.81 -3.70
N PHE A 69 -3.92 -6.45 -3.17
CA PHE A 69 -3.83 -5.62 -1.97
C PHE A 69 -4.39 -4.21 -2.19
N ARG A 70 -4.07 -3.54 -3.31
CA ARG A 70 -4.62 -2.22 -3.66
C ARG A 70 -6.14 -2.27 -3.78
N THR A 71 -6.67 -3.30 -4.43
CA THR A 71 -8.11 -3.51 -4.54
C THR A 71 -8.75 -3.66 -3.16
N ALA A 72 -8.17 -4.48 -2.28
CA ALA A 72 -8.65 -4.66 -0.91
C ALA A 72 -8.67 -3.34 -0.12
N MET A 73 -7.61 -2.54 -0.23
CA MET A 73 -7.52 -1.23 0.42
C MET A 73 -8.54 -0.25 -0.12
N SER A 74 -8.78 -0.22 -1.44
CA SER A 74 -9.79 0.64 -2.05
C SER A 74 -11.21 0.30 -1.58
N PHE A 75 -11.56 -0.99 -1.52
CA PHE A 75 -12.87 -1.41 -1.02
C PHE A 75 -13.07 -1.05 0.45
N ARG A 76 -12.09 -1.37 1.30
CA ARG A 76 -12.14 -1.02 2.73
C ARG A 76 -12.21 0.50 2.94
N PHE A 77 -11.49 1.27 2.13
CA PHE A 77 -11.56 2.72 2.19
C PHE A 77 -12.94 3.24 1.77
N PHE A 78 -13.55 2.66 0.73
CA PHE A 78 -14.89 3.03 0.29
C PHE A 78 -15.96 2.71 1.34
N GLU A 79 -15.90 1.53 1.95
CA GLU A 79 -16.78 1.16 3.07
C GLU A 79 -16.63 2.14 4.23
N TRP A 80 -15.39 2.37 4.69
CA TRP A 80 -15.11 3.33 5.75
C TRP A 80 -15.59 4.74 5.42
N LEU A 81 -15.38 5.20 4.19
CA LEU A 81 -15.80 6.53 3.72
C LEU A 81 -17.32 6.68 3.74
N THR A 82 -18.04 5.61 3.44
CA THR A 82 -19.52 5.59 3.48
C THR A 82 -20.02 5.80 4.91
N GLU A 83 -19.33 5.24 5.90
CA GLU A 83 -19.68 5.34 7.32
C GLU A 83 -19.16 6.63 8.00
N ASN A 84 -18.08 7.22 7.48
CA ASN A 84 -17.34 8.33 8.14
C ASN A 84 -17.28 9.58 7.25
N ARG A 85 -18.36 9.84 6.50
CA ARG A 85 -18.41 10.90 5.48
C ARG A 85 -18.22 12.30 6.06
N ASP A 86 -18.78 12.52 7.25
CA ASP A 86 -18.67 13.76 8.03
C ASP A 86 -17.23 14.01 8.49
N VAL A 87 -16.57 12.98 9.04
CA VAL A 87 -15.15 13.04 9.44
C VAL A 87 -14.27 13.33 8.23
N PHE A 88 -14.52 12.67 7.11
CA PHE A 88 -13.79 12.90 5.88
C PHE A 88 -14.01 14.32 5.33
N ALA A 89 -15.25 14.81 5.35
CA ALA A 89 -15.59 16.17 4.94
C ALA A 89 -14.92 17.22 5.84
N ALA A 90 -14.94 17.03 7.16
CA ALA A 90 -14.27 17.91 8.12
C ALA A 90 -12.74 17.93 7.90
N TYR A 91 -12.13 16.77 7.64
CA TYR A 91 -10.71 16.70 7.27
C TYR A 91 -10.42 17.46 5.98
N LYS A 92 -11.23 17.28 4.92
CA LYS A 92 -11.06 18.03 3.66
C LYS A 92 -11.23 19.53 3.85
N ALA A 93 -12.19 19.97 4.66
CA ALA A 93 -12.40 21.37 5.02
C ALA A 93 -11.18 21.96 5.74
N SER A 94 -10.56 21.21 6.66
CA SER A 94 -9.32 21.65 7.35
C SER A 94 -8.13 21.86 6.41
N LEU A 95 -8.15 21.23 5.23
CA LEU A 95 -7.16 21.41 4.17
C LEU A 95 -7.54 22.53 3.17
N GLY A 96 -8.62 23.27 3.44
CA GLY A 96 -9.12 24.36 2.58
C GLY A 96 -9.97 23.90 1.39
N PHE A 97 -10.36 22.62 1.34
CA PHE A 97 -11.22 22.09 0.27
C PHE A 97 -12.66 22.01 0.75
N VAL A 98 -13.57 22.65 0.02
CA VAL A 98 -15.02 22.52 0.24
C VAL A 98 -15.55 21.45 -0.71
N TRP A 99 -16.27 20.48 -0.17
CA TRP A 99 -17.03 19.52 -0.95
C TRP A 99 -18.49 19.98 -0.97
N ALA A 100 -18.99 20.36 -2.15
CA ALA A 100 -20.37 20.78 -2.42
C ALA A 100 -21.27 19.57 -2.68
#